data_AF-A0A6V7J1M1-F1
#
_entry.id   AF-A0A6V7J1M1-F1
#
_cell.length_a   1.000
_cell.length_b   1.000
_cell.length_c   1.000
_cell.angle_alpha   90.00
_cell.angle_beta   90.00
_cell.angle_gamma   90.00
#
_symmetry.space_group_name_H-M   'P 1'
#
loop_
_entity.id
_entity.type
_entity.pdbx_description
1 polymer ?
#
loop_
_entity_poly.entity_id
_entity_poly.type
_entity_poly.pdbx_seq_one_letter_code
_entity_poly.pdbx_strand_id
1 'polypeptide(L)'
;ITIDTLEELAKSGLTVGGWGEDKRELFVSSTDRALNIIGSRFQLTSKEDEAVAKVANGTFSYYENTQTLQEARAKRQLLEDMQKRLASLQGKMMDDRNLHIMQECVILMPISIGMDRNSPLKPRVDHI
;
A
#
# COMPACT_ATOMS: atom_id res chain seq x y z
N ILE A 1 18.70 -0.19 3.09
CA ILE A 1 18.24 -1.36 2.31
C ILE A 1 16.81 -1.04 1.89
N THR A 2 16.53 -0.98 0.58
CA THR A 2 15.17 -0.82 0.04
C THR A 2 14.68 -2.17 -0.46
N ILE A 3 13.35 -2.34 -0.49
CA ILE A 3 12.68 -3.50 -1.06
C ILE A 3 11.88 -2.96 -2.23
N ASP A 4 12.15 -3.46 -3.43
CA ASP A 4 11.46 -2.99 -4.63
C ASP A 4 10.76 -4.13 -5.39
N THR A 5 11.15 -5.38 -5.15
CA THR A 5 10.62 -6.57 -5.82
C THR A 5 9.81 -7.48 -4.89
N LEU A 6 8.92 -8.30 -5.49
CA LEU A 6 8.13 -9.29 -4.74
C LEU A 6 9.02 -10.35 -4.07
N GLU A 7 10.12 -10.73 -4.71
CA GLU A 7 11.09 -11.69 -4.21
C GLU A 7 11.82 -11.15 -2.98
N GLU A 8 12.24 -9.89 -3.01
CA GLU A 8 12.83 -9.22 -1.85
C GLU A 8 11.83 -9.11 -0.72
N LEU A 9 10.58 -8.74 -1.02
CA LEU A 9 9.51 -8.64 -0.03
C LEU A 9 9.24 -10.00 0.62
N ALA A 10 9.14 -11.07 -0.18
CA ALA A 10 8.96 -12.42 0.32
C ALA A 10 10.11 -12.88 1.23
N LYS A 11 11.36 -12.53 0.88
CA LYS A 11 12.57 -12.83 1.66
C LYS A 11 12.69 -11.97 2.93
N SER A 12 12.19 -10.74 2.92
CA SER A 12 12.38 -9.77 4.00
C SER A 12 11.81 -10.20 5.35
N GLY A 13 10.85 -11.13 5.36
CA GLY A 13 10.18 -11.52 6.59
C GLY A 13 9.00 -10.61 6.96
N LEU A 14 8.86 -9.45 6.31
CA LEU A 14 7.89 -8.43 6.69
C LEU A 14 6.45 -8.93 6.58
N THR A 15 5.63 -8.46 7.51
CA THR A 15 4.18 -8.59 7.41
C THR A 15 3.67 -7.68 6.31
N VAL A 16 2.78 -8.20 5.48
CA VAL A 16 2.11 -7.46 4.41
C VAL A 16 0.66 -7.24 4.82
N GLY A 17 0.08 -6.11 4.51
CA GLY A 17 -1.36 -5.97 4.64
C GLY A 17 -1.95 -4.93 3.72
N GLY A 18 -3.26 -4.95 3.63
CA GLY A 18 -4.01 -4.12 2.71
C GLY A 18 -5.49 -4.12 3.07
N TRP A 19 -6.25 -3.35 2.29
CA TRP A 19 -7.69 -3.27 2.44
C TRP A 19 -8.39 -4.32 1.57
N GLY A 20 -9.33 -5.07 2.14
CA GLY A 20 -10.24 -5.92 1.39
C GLY A 20 -9.79 -7.37 1.28
N GLU A 21 -10.77 -8.27 1.35
CA GLU A 21 -10.54 -9.72 1.22
C GLU A 21 -10.16 -10.11 -0.21
N ASP A 22 -10.68 -9.40 -1.19
CA ASP A 22 -10.34 -9.53 -2.61
C ASP A 22 -8.83 -9.39 -2.84
N LYS A 23 -8.19 -8.37 -2.25
CA LYS A 23 -6.75 -8.17 -2.38
C LYS A 23 -5.96 -9.29 -1.73
N ARG A 24 -6.39 -9.76 -0.57
CA ARG A 24 -5.76 -10.92 0.10
C ARG A 24 -5.86 -12.16 -0.78
N GLU A 25 -7.01 -12.40 -1.37
CA GLU A 25 -7.27 -13.57 -2.20
C GLU A 25 -6.35 -13.59 -3.43
N LEU A 26 -6.02 -12.43 -4.01
CA LEU A 26 -5.03 -12.34 -5.11
C LEU A 26 -3.66 -12.95 -4.71
N PHE A 27 -3.19 -12.70 -3.48
CA PHE A 27 -1.92 -13.26 -3.01
C PHE A 27 -2.03 -14.74 -2.65
N VAL A 28 -3.13 -15.13 -1.99
CA VAL A 28 -3.32 -16.51 -1.50
C VAL A 28 -3.58 -17.49 -2.64
N SER A 29 -4.40 -17.11 -3.62
CA SER A 29 -4.77 -17.93 -4.78
C SER A 29 -3.71 -17.98 -5.88
N SER A 30 -2.66 -17.15 -5.79
CA SER A 30 -1.60 -17.09 -6.78
C SER A 30 -0.78 -18.39 -6.82
N THR A 31 -0.41 -18.81 -8.03
CA THR A 31 0.55 -19.90 -8.26
C THR A 31 2.00 -19.45 -8.15
N ASP A 32 2.25 -18.13 -8.15
CA ASP A 32 3.56 -17.56 -7.94
C ASP A 32 4.02 -17.78 -6.49
N ARG A 33 5.26 -18.28 -6.35
CA ARG A 33 5.82 -18.63 -5.04
C ARG A 33 6.02 -17.41 -4.14
N ALA A 34 6.49 -16.28 -4.67
CA ALA A 34 6.71 -15.08 -3.88
C ALA A 34 5.38 -14.51 -3.40
N LEU A 35 4.37 -14.45 -4.28
CA LEU A 35 3.02 -14.00 -3.93
C LEU A 35 2.35 -14.90 -2.89
N ASN A 36 2.46 -16.23 -3.01
CA ASN A 36 1.88 -17.15 -2.04
C ASN A 36 2.55 -17.01 -0.64
N ILE A 37 3.88 -16.86 -0.63
CA ILE A 37 4.66 -16.60 0.59
C ILE A 37 4.24 -15.28 1.25
N ILE A 38 3.97 -14.23 0.46
CA ILE A 38 3.42 -12.96 0.92
C ILE A 38 1.99 -13.15 1.45
N GLY A 39 1.14 -13.85 0.69
CA GLY A 39 -0.26 -14.12 1.02
C GLY A 39 -0.45 -14.85 2.35
N SER A 40 0.46 -15.78 2.68
CA SER A 40 0.46 -16.50 3.96
C SER A 40 0.62 -15.58 5.19
N ARG A 41 1.18 -14.38 5.00
CA ARG A 41 1.43 -13.37 6.03
C ARG A 41 0.58 -12.11 5.85
N PHE A 42 -0.39 -12.16 4.94
CA PHE A 42 -1.24 -11.02 4.62
C PHE A 42 -2.23 -10.73 5.75
N GLN A 43 -2.26 -9.48 6.23
CA GLN A 43 -3.18 -9.02 7.26
C GLN A 43 -4.15 -7.99 6.70
N LEU A 44 -5.43 -8.22 6.93
CA LEU A 44 -6.46 -7.22 6.63
C LEU A 44 -6.30 -6.04 7.59
N THR A 45 -6.24 -4.83 7.04
CA THR A 45 -6.17 -3.60 7.82
C THR A 45 -7.37 -2.72 7.51
N SER A 46 -8.08 -2.28 8.54
CA SER A 46 -9.26 -1.42 8.43
C SER A 46 -8.95 0.08 8.63
N LYS A 47 -7.73 0.42 9.04
CA LYS A 47 -7.28 1.78 9.33
C LYS A 47 -5.96 2.08 8.64
N GLU A 48 -6.03 2.89 7.61
CA GLU A 48 -4.88 3.29 6.80
C GLU A 48 -3.77 3.94 7.64
N ASP A 49 -4.12 4.88 8.51
CA ASP A 49 -3.15 5.60 9.35
C ASP A 49 -2.32 4.68 10.25
N GLU A 50 -2.94 3.64 10.81
CA GLU A 50 -2.24 2.64 11.63
C GLU A 50 -1.30 1.78 10.78
N ALA A 51 -1.72 1.43 9.56
CA ALA A 51 -0.88 0.70 8.60
C ALA A 51 0.35 1.54 8.24
N VAL A 52 0.14 2.79 7.84
CA VAL A 52 1.20 3.74 7.45
C VAL A 52 2.18 3.99 8.60
N ALA A 53 1.69 4.11 9.84
CA ALA A 53 2.56 4.23 11.01
C ALA A 53 3.44 2.99 11.24
N LYS A 54 2.92 1.78 10.99
CA LYS A 54 3.71 0.54 11.06
C LYS A 54 4.75 0.45 9.93
N VAL A 55 4.40 0.91 8.72
CA VAL A 55 5.35 1.02 7.59
C VAL A 55 6.48 1.97 7.95
N ALA A 56 6.17 3.14 8.50
CA ALA A 56 7.18 4.10 8.96
C ALA A 56 8.09 3.53 10.07
N ASN A 57 7.61 2.54 10.85
CA ASN A 57 8.42 1.83 11.84
C ASN A 57 9.24 0.67 11.26
N GLY A 58 9.11 0.37 9.97
CA GLY A 58 9.85 -0.69 9.29
C GLY A 58 9.40 -2.11 9.65
N THR A 59 8.24 -2.27 10.29
CA THR A 59 7.72 -3.58 10.73
C THR A 59 6.64 -4.14 9.81
N PHE A 60 6.25 -3.37 8.78
CA PHE A 60 5.10 -3.66 7.96
C PHE A 60 5.28 -3.14 6.53
N SER A 61 4.58 -3.78 5.59
CA SER A 61 4.46 -3.34 4.21
C SER A 61 2.99 -3.25 3.85
N TYR A 62 2.60 -2.17 3.18
CA TYR A 62 1.22 -1.86 2.88
C TYR A 62 0.96 -1.96 1.39
N TYR A 63 0.02 -2.84 1.00
CA TYR A 63 -0.40 -3.06 -0.36
C TYR A 63 -1.65 -2.26 -0.66
N GLU A 64 -1.53 -1.30 -1.56
CA GLU A 64 -2.64 -0.48 -2.04
C GLU A 64 -2.32 0.09 -3.42
N ASN A 65 -3.32 0.68 -4.08
CA ASN A 65 -3.13 1.45 -5.29
C ASN A 65 -2.05 2.54 -5.09
N THR A 66 -1.14 2.66 -6.06
CA THR A 66 -0.11 3.71 -6.15
C THR A 66 -0.63 5.12 -5.86
N GLN A 67 -1.81 5.52 -6.34
CA GLN A 67 -2.36 6.86 -6.06
C GLN A 67 -2.63 7.06 -4.56
N THR A 68 -3.22 6.06 -3.89
CA THR A 68 -3.43 6.09 -2.44
C THR A 68 -2.10 6.10 -1.69
N LEU A 69 -1.11 5.30 -2.13
CA LEU A 69 0.22 5.30 -1.52
C LEU A 69 0.94 6.65 -1.67
N GLN A 70 0.80 7.32 -2.81
CA GLN A 70 1.33 8.66 -3.04
C GLN A 70 0.66 9.70 -2.13
N GLU A 71 -0.66 9.62 -1.97
CA GLU A 71 -1.41 10.47 -1.05
C GLU A 71 -0.96 10.26 0.41
N ALA A 72 -0.87 9.01 0.86
CA ALA A 72 -0.39 8.65 2.18
C ALA A 72 1.02 9.17 2.44
N ARG A 73 1.91 9.05 1.44
CA ARG A 73 3.27 9.60 1.48
C ARG A 73 3.27 11.12 1.65
N ALA A 74 2.49 11.84 0.85
CA ALA A 74 2.39 13.30 0.93
C ALA A 74 1.83 13.76 2.28
N LYS A 75 0.76 13.11 2.76
CA LYS A 75 0.17 13.37 4.09
C LYS A 75 1.20 13.19 5.20
N ARG A 76 2.00 12.13 5.13
CA ARG A 76 3.03 11.86 6.13
C ARG A 76 4.14 12.91 6.12
N GLN A 77 4.64 13.28 4.93
CA GLN A 77 5.66 14.32 4.78
C GLN A 77 5.20 15.65 5.38
N LEU A 78 3.94 16.05 5.14
CA LEU A 78 3.38 17.26 5.73
C LEU A 78 3.34 17.20 7.27
N LEU A 79 2.93 16.07 7.83
CA LEU A 79 2.91 15.87 9.29
C LEU A 79 4.33 15.93 9.89
N GLU A 80 5.30 15.30 9.22
CA GLU A 80 6.70 15.30 9.65
C GLU A 80 7.32 16.69 9.56
N ASP A 81 7.01 17.48 8.52
CA ASP A 81 7.45 18.87 8.40
C ASP A 81 6.89 19.75 9.51
N MET A 82 5.61 19.59 9.85
CA MET A 82 5.01 20.28 10.99
C MET A 82 5.66 19.88 12.32
N GLN A 83 5.93 18.59 12.51
CA GLN A 83 6.60 18.08 13.72
C GLN A 83 8.06 18.53 13.80
N LYS A 84 8.81 18.54 12.70
CA LYS A 84 10.19 19.05 12.63
C LYS A 84 10.25 20.52 13.02
N ARG A 85 9.30 21.34 12.54
CA ARG A 85 9.19 22.76 12.95
C ARG A 85 8.98 22.87 14.47
N LEU A 86 8.08 22.09 15.04
CA LEU A 86 7.83 22.08 16.50
C LEU A 86 9.03 21.54 17.30
N ALA A 87 9.68 20.48 16.82
CA ALA A 87 10.81 19.83 17.48
C ALA A 87 12.09 20.68 17.41
N SER A 88 12.27 21.47 16.36
CA SER A 88 13.37 22.44 16.24
C SER A 88 13.28 23.53 17.31
N LEU A 89 12.06 23.92 17.70
CA LEU A 89 11.83 24.84 18.83
C LEU A 89 12.14 24.18 20.19
N GLN A 90 12.14 22.85 20.26
CA GLN A 90 12.36 22.06 21.47
C GLN A 90 13.73 21.34 21.50
N GLY A 91 14.60 21.55 20.50
CA GLY A 91 15.94 20.97 20.43
C GLY A 91 16.01 19.45 20.27
N LYS A 92 14.93 18.77 19.84
CA LYS A 92 14.93 17.32 19.57
C LYS A 92 15.19 17.02 18.09
N MET A 93 16.20 16.21 17.79
CA MET A 93 16.38 15.63 16.45
C MET A 93 15.37 14.50 16.23
N MET A 94 14.56 14.61 15.18
CA MET A 94 13.70 13.54 14.69
C MET A 94 14.41 12.76 13.59
N ASP A 95 14.35 11.44 13.69
CA ASP A 95 14.83 10.49 12.69
C ASP A 95 13.93 10.54 11.44
N ASP A 96 14.54 10.63 10.25
CA ASP A 96 13.83 10.84 8.99
C ASP A 96 13.42 9.50 8.40
N ARG A 97 12.16 9.10 8.60
CA ARG A 97 11.64 7.81 8.11
C ARG A 97 10.75 8.02 6.90
N ASN A 98 11.38 8.22 5.75
CA ASN A 98 10.67 8.43 4.49
C ASN A 98 9.95 7.14 4.07
N LEU A 99 8.67 7.29 3.69
CA LEU A 99 7.89 6.19 3.13
C LEU A 99 8.39 5.88 1.70
N HIS A 100 8.81 4.64 1.49
CA HIS A 100 9.25 4.13 0.20
C HIS A 100 8.11 3.39 -0.51
N ILE A 101 7.88 3.70 -1.79
CA ILE A 101 6.92 2.97 -2.63
C ILE A 101 7.72 2.00 -3.50
N MET A 102 7.45 0.71 -3.33
CA MET A 102 8.12 -0.37 -4.06
C MET A 102 7.77 -0.29 -5.55
N GLN A 103 8.78 -0.26 -6.42
CA GLN A 103 8.56 -0.01 -7.85
C GLN A 103 8.08 -1.24 -8.64
N GLU A 104 8.53 -2.44 -8.27
CA GLU A 104 8.30 -3.68 -9.04
C GLU A 104 7.28 -4.62 -8.37
N CYS A 105 6.68 -4.20 -7.25
CA CYS A 105 5.58 -4.89 -6.57
C CYS A 105 4.20 -4.46 -7.10
N VAL A 106 4.02 -4.42 -8.42
CA VAL A 106 2.81 -3.86 -9.06
C VAL A 106 2.00 -4.97 -9.71
N ILE A 107 0.69 -5.00 -9.41
CA ILE A 107 -0.30 -5.77 -10.16
C ILE A 107 -1.09 -4.77 -11.00
N LEU A 108 -1.07 -4.94 -12.33
CA LEU A 108 -1.84 -4.12 -13.25
C LEU A 108 -3.31 -4.52 -13.18
N MET A 109 -4.06 -3.91 -12.25
CA MET A 109 -5.51 -4.06 -12.15
C MET A 109 -6.22 -2.93 -12.90
N PRO A 110 -7.02 -3.24 -13.94
CA PRO A 110 -7.80 -2.22 -14.62
C PRO A 110 -8.94 -1.73 -13.72
N ILE A 111 -9.09 -0.41 -13.62
CA ILE A 111 -10.26 0.19 -12.96
C ILE A 111 -11.45 0.04 -13.90
N SER A 112 -12.49 -0.64 -13.42
CA SER A 112 -13.68 -0.94 -14.20
C SER A 112 -14.92 -0.33 -13.54
N ILE A 113 -15.88 0.10 -14.35
CA ILE A 113 -17.17 0.60 -13.85
C ILE A 113 -18.15 -0.58 -13.83
N GLY A 114 -18.55 -1.00 -12.62
CA GLY A 114 -19.59 -2.00 -12.43
C GLY A 114 -20.96 -1.43 -12.79
N MET A 115 -21.73 -2.15 -13.59
CA MET A 115 -23.10 -1.79 -13.97
C MET A 115 -24.04 -2.96 -13.75
N ASP A 116 -25.30 -2.68 -13.44
CA ASP A 116 -26.32 -3.71 -13.36
C ASP A 116 -26.42 -4.50 -14.66
N ARG A 117 -26.72 -5.79 -14.52
CA ARG A 117 -26.92 -6.67 -15.67
C ARG A 117 -28.01 -6.07 -16.57
N ASN A 118 -27.70 -5.90 -17.84
CA ASN A 118 -28.57 -5.29 -18.86
C ASN A 118 -28.87 -3.79 -18.62
N SER A 119 -28.00 -3.07 -17.92
CA SER A 119 -28.16 -1.62 -17.76
C SER A 119 -28.27 -0.93 -19.13
N PRO A 120 -29.33 -0.15 -19.39
CA PRO A 120 -29.49 0.58 -20.64
C PRO A 120 -28.43 1.68 -20.83
N LEU A 121 -27.68 2.00 -19.78
CA LEU A 121 -26.58 2.96 -19.82
C LEU A 121 -25.28 2.34 -20.33
N LYS A 122 -25.16 1.00 -20.38
CA LYS A 122 -23.92 0.33 -20.79
C LYS A 122 -23.39 0.80 -22.15
N PRO A 123 -24.21 0.89 -23.22
CA PRO A 123 -23.73 1.39 -24.51
C PRO A 123 -23.15 2.80 -24.42
N ARG A 124 -23.70 3.67 -23.57
CA ARG A 124 -23.21 5.04 -23.42
C ARG A 124 -21.89 5.10 -22.66
N VAL A 125 -21.71 4.24 -21.65
CA VAL A 125 -20.49 4.18 -20.83
C VAL A 125 -19.34 3.55 -21.60
N ASP A 126 -19.60 2.52 -22.41
CA ASP A 126 -18.56 1.85 -23.22
C ASP A 126 -17.97 2.75 -24.34
N HIS A 127 -18.62 3.89 -24.65
CA HIS A 127 -18.18 4.85 -25.66
C HIS A 127 -17.43 6.06 -25.09
N ILE A 128 -17.24 6.12 -23.76
CA ILE A 128 -16.45 7.15 -23.07
C ILE A 128 -15.01 6.65 -22.93
#